data_AF-A0A8D8W5V8-F1
#
_entry.id   AF-A0A8D8W5V8-F1
#
_cell.length_a   1.000
_cell.length_b   1.000
_cell.length_c   1.000
_cell.angle_alpha   90.00
_cell.angle_beta   90.00
_cell.angle_gamma   90.00
#
_symmetry.space_group_name_H-M   'P 1'
#
loop_
_entity.id
_entity.type
_entity.pdbx_description
1 polymer ?
#
loop_
_entity_poly.entity_id
_entity_poly.type
_entity_poly.pdbx_seq_one_letter_code
_entity_poly.pdbx_strand_id
1 'polypeptide(L)'
;MKRENWYPTKNSMICSAHFKLSDYLDRPGTERKYLKEQVVPSLFSFTKSKPARRPLIRASLPPDASSPLPGHSLSTDSSSADHSMYDEPSQSLPAPSTPQRKRKSNLPATPSKTK
;
A
#
# COMPACT_ATOMS: atom_id res chain seq x y z
N MET A 1 5.60 16.31 8.94
CA MET A 1 6.95 16.86 8.64
C MET A 1 6.93 17.49 7.26
N LYS A 2 7.22 18.79 7.13
CA LYS A 2 7.35 19.48 5.84
C LYS A 2 8.83 19.54 5.50
N ARG A 3 9.22 19.02 4.34
CA ARG A 3 10.60 19.09 3.86
C ARG A 3 10.78 20.36 3.03
N GLU A 4 11.84 21.11 3.32
CA GLU A 4 12.21 22.31 2.57
C GLU A 4 12.95 21.90 1.29
N ASN A 5 12.73 22.65 0.20
CA ASN A 5 13.38 22.43 -1.12
C ASN A 5 13.26 21.00 -1.66
N TRP A 6 12.21 20.27 -1.26
CA TRP A 6 12.01 18.91 -1.72
C TRP A 6 11.29 18.87 -3.05
N TYR A 7 11.90 18.19 -4.03
CA TYR A 7 11.30 17.88 -5.31
C TYR A 7 11.02 16.38 -5.40
N PRO A 8 9.80 15.95 -5.75
CA PRO A 8 9.51 14.54 -5.94
C PRO A 8 10.33 13.98 -7.11
N THR A 9 10.98 12.86 -6.85
CA THR A 9 11.65 12.04 -7.87
C THR A 9 10.76 10.86 -8.25
N LYS A 10 11.14 10.08 -9.27
CA LYS A 10 10.40 8.86 -9.69
C LYS A 10 10.23 7.83 -8.57
N ASN A 11 11.13 7.83 -7.60
CA ASN A 11 11.13 6.89 -6.48
C ASN A 11 10.53 7.51 -5.21
N SER A 12 10.02 8.73 -5.30
CA SER A 12 9.36 9.40 -4.18
C SER A 12 7.97 8.83 -3.98
N MET A 13 7.76 8.18 -2.84
CA MET A 13 6.49 7.59 -2.47
C MET A 13 5.85 8.32 -1.30
N ILE A 14 4.51 8.34 -1.29
CA ILE A 14 3.67 8.87 -0.21
C ILE A 14 2.73 7.74 0.19
N CYS A 15 2.56 7.50 1.49
CA CYS A 15 1.63 6.47 1.96
C CYS A 15 0.17 6.91 1.74
N SER A 16 -0.73 5.93 1.64
CA SER A 16 -2.16 6.12 1.38
C SER A 16 -2.87 6.98 2.43
N ALA A 17 -2.39 6.99 3.67
CA ALA A 17 -2.95 7.77 4.77
C ALA A 17 -2.96 9.29 4.53
N HIS A 18 -2.20 9.79 3.55
CA HIS A 18 -2.15 11.21 3.21
C HIS A 18 -3.26 11.65 2.23
N PHE A 19 -4.09 10.72 1.74
CA PHE A 19 -5.19 10.97 0.82
C PHE A 19 -6.53 10.60 1.46
N LYS A 20 -7.61 11.26 1.05
CA LYS A 20 -8.96 10.91 1.53
C LYS A 20 -9.47 9.69 0.77
N LEU A 21 -10.39 8.96 1.37
CA LEU A 21 -11.04 7.82 0.70
C LEU A 21 -11.78 8.24 -0.57
N SER A 22 -12.34 9.46 -0.60
CA SER A 22 -13.01 10.06 -1.76
C SER A 22 -12.08 10.38 -2.94
N ASP A 23 -10.78 10.40 -2.70
CA ASP A 23 -9.77 10.79 -3.69
C ASP A 23 -9.34 9.60 -4.57
N TYR A 24 -9.72 8.40 -4.15
CA TYR A 24 -9.51 7.18 -4.91
C TYR A 24 -10.56 7.02 -6.01
N LEU A 25 -10.18 6.32 -7.07
CA LEU A 25 -11.06 5.87 -8.13
C LEU A 25 -11.77 4.59 -7.68
N ASP A 26 -13.10 4.59 -7.69
CA ASP A 26 -13.88 3.39 -7.47
C ASP A 26 -13.86 2.53 -8.73
N ARG A 27 -13.15 1.39 -8.65
CA ARG A 27 -13.03 0.43 -9.73
C ARG A 27 -13.46 -0.95 -9.25
N PRO A 28 -14.73 -1.34 -9.46
CA PRO A 28 -15.21 -2.63 -8.99
C PRO A 28 -14.43 -3.77 -9.66
N GLY A 29 -14.10 -4.81 -8.90
CA GLY A 29 -13.37 -5.98 -9.38
C GLY A 29 -11.83 -5.83 -9.40
N THR A 30 -11.27 -4.77 -8.83
CA THR A 30 -9.81 -4.63 -8.67
C THR A 30 -9.46 -4.35 -7.21
N GLU A 31 -8.48 -5.08 -6.67
CA GLU A 31 -7.99 -4.87 -5.30
C GLU A 31 -7.14 -3.59 -5.16
N ARG A 32 -6.44 -3.22 -6.24
CA ARG A 32 -5.58 -2.04 -6.29
C ARG A 32 -6.39 -0.76 -6.39
N LYS A 33 -6.15 0.15 -5.46
CA LYS A 33 -6.72 1.49 -5.43
C LYS A 33 -5.82 2.46 -6.19
N TYR A 34 -6.42 3.26 -7.07
CA TYR A 34 -5.74 4.32 -7.82
C TYR A 34 -6.25 5.68 -7.36
N LEU A 35 -5.39 6.69 -7.35
CA LEU A 35 -5.77 8.07 -7.08
C LEU A 35 -6.29 8.73 -8.36
N LYS A 36 -7.20 9.69 -8.22
CA LYS A 36 -7.57 10.60 -9.31
C LYS A 36 -6.36 11.45 -9.72
N GLU A 37 -6.31 11.86 -10.99
CA GLU A 37 -5.12 12.54 -11.56
C GLU A 37 -4.77 13.88 -10.88
N GLN A 38 -5.79 14.65 -10.47
CA GLN A 38 -5.62 15.99 -9.92
C GLN A 38 -5.65 16.02 -8.38
N VAL A 39 -5.54 14.87 -7.73
CA VAL A 39 -5.55 14.79 -6.28
C VAL A 39 -4.19 15.18 -5.71
N VAL A 40 -4.23 16.06 -4.72
CA VAL A 40 -3.07 16.44 -3.92
C VAL A 40 -3.18 15.83 -2.52
N PRO A 41 -2.08 15.36 -1.90
CA PRO A 41 -2.14 14.82 -0.55
C PRO A 41 -2.45 15.93 0.44
N SER A 42 -3.63 15.87 1.05
CA SER A 42 -4.18 16.92 1.92
C SER A 42 -4.01 16.62 3.41
N LEU A 43 -3.84 15.34 3.78
CA LEU A 43 -3.77 14.91 5.18
C LEU A 43 -2.32 14.91 5.70
N PHE A 44 -1.67 16.07 5.68
CA PHE A 44 -0.36 16.25 6.30
C PHE A 44 -0.46 16.96 7.65
N SER A 45 -0.14 16.24 8.74
CA SER A 45 0.10 16.85 10.04
C SER A 45 1.55 17.31 10.14
N PHE A 46 1.76 18.63 10.15
CA PHE A 46 3.08 19.25 10.25
C PHE A 46 3.48 19.68 11.66
N THR A 47 2.71 19.31 12.68
CA THR A 47 2.94 19.74 14.06
C THR A 47 4.33 19.32 14.55
N LYS A 48 5.16 20.32 14.87
CA LYS A 48 6.49 20.14 15.47
C LYS A 48 6.31 20.13 17.00
N SER A 49 5.80 19.06 17.58
CA SER A 49 5.95 18.86 19.02
C SER A 49 6.00 17.39 19.36
N LYS A 50 7.19 16.93 19.79
CA LYS A 50 7.26 15.69 20.55
C LYS A 50 6.59 15.98 21.90
N PRO A 51 5.71 15.10 22.41
CA PRO A 51 5.23 15.26 23.77
C PRO A 51 6.44 15.27 24.71
N ALA A 52 6.49 16.23 25.63
CA ALA A 52 7.53 16.28 26.65
C ALA A 52 7.54 14.94 27.39
N ARG A 53 8.67 14.23 27.37
CA ARG A 53 8.80 13.00 28.15
C ARG A 53 8.77 13.40 29.61
N ARG A 54 7.89 12.77 30.40
CA ARG A 54 7.98 12.86 31.86
C ARG A 54 9.36 12.35 32.30
N PRO A 55 10.05 13.01 33.23
CA PRO A 55 11.27 12.47 33.81
C PRO A 55 10.96 11.09 34.41
N LEU A 56 11.78 10.09 34.10
CA LEU A 56 11.76 8.83 34.84
C LEU A 56 12.25 9.14 36.25
N ILE A 57 11.33 9.28 37.20
CA ILE A 57 11.68 9.23 38.62
C ILE A 57 12.14 7.80 38.86
N ARG A 58 13.45 7.60 39.04
CA ARG A 58 14.00 6.32 39.48
C ARG A 58 13.47 6.06 40.88
N ALA A 59 12.35 5.34 40.99
CA ALA A 59 11.94 4.77 42.25
C ALA A 59 13.08 3.88 42.72
N SER A 60 13.70 4.23 43.84
CA SER A 60 14.52 3.30 44.59
C SER A 60 13.64 2.10 44.90
N LEU A 61 13.98 0.93 44.34
CA LEU A 61 13.32 -0.32 44.67
C LEU A 61 13.37 -0.49 46.20
N PRO A 62 12.25 -0.80 46.87
CA PRO A 62 12.29 -1.17 48.28
C PRO A 62 13.11 -2.46 48.44
N PRO A 63 13.95 -2.58 49.46
CA PRO A 63 14.71 -3.78 49.69
C PRO A 63 13.76 -4.93 50.04
N ASP A 64 13.91 -6.02 49.29
CA ASP A 64 13.66 -7.40 49.68
C ASP A 64 12.37 -7.67 50.47
N ALA A 65 11.30 -8.03 49.76
CA ALA A 65 10.24 -8.85 50.33
C ALA A 65 10.44 -10.28 49.82
N SER A 66 11.31 -11.00 50.52
CA SER A 66 11.33 -12.45 50.53
C SER A 66 9.94 -12.97 50.93
N SER A 67 9.17 -13.49 49.99
CA SER A 67 8.11 -14.48 50.26
C SER A 67 7.76 -15.27 48.99
N PRO A 68 7.81 -16.62 49.04
CA PRO A 68 7.64 -17.49 47.88
C PRO A 68 6.20 -17.93 47.63
N LEU A 69 6.02 -18.58 46.46
CA LEU A 69 5.00 -19.56 46.05
C LEU A 69 3.84 -19.03 45.16
N PRO A 70 3.10 -19.88 44.43
CA PRO A 70 3.39 -21.24 43.91
C PRO A 70 3.14 -21.34 42.39
N GLY A 71 3.65 -22.42 41.78
CA GLY A 71 3.63 -22.61 40.33
C GLY A 71 2.26 -22.86 39.69
N HIS A 72 2.18 -22.51 38.41
CA HIS A 72 1.31 -23.17 37.43
C HIS A 72 2.12 -23.33 36.14
N SER A 73 2.66 -24.54 35.97
CA SER A 73 3.17 -25.00 34.69
C SER A 73 1.96 -25.42 33.86
N LEU A 74 1.70 -24.73 32.75
CA LEU A 74 0.83 -25.24 31.70
C LEU A 74 1.50 -25.01 30.36
N SER A 75 2.28 -26.02 29.97
CA SER A 75 2.50 -26.38 28.58
C SER A 75 1.12 -26.60 27.92
N THR A 76 0.86 -25.89 26.84
CA THR A 76 0.02 -26.42 25.77
C THR A 76 0.84 -26.40 24.50
N ASP A 77 1.41 -27.57 24.26
CA ASP A 77 1.68 -28.12 22.94
C ASP A 77 0.40 -28.13 22.08
N SER A 78 0.59 -28.48 20.81
CA SER A 78 -0.41 -28.87 19.82
C SER A 78 -1.01 -27.75 18.97
N SER A 79 -1.19 -27.95 17.66
CA SER A 79 -0.63 -28.90 16.70
C SER A 79 -1.19 -28.47 15.34
N SER A 80 -0.42 -28.74 14.29
CA SER A 80 -0.86 -29.10 12.94
C SER A 80 -2.32 -28.84 12.52
N ALA A 81 -2.49 -28.06 11.46
CA ALA A 81 -3.44 -28.40 10.41
C ALA A 81 -2.82 -28.06 9.05
N ASP A 82 -2.21 -29.08 8.46
CA ASP A 82 -2.09 -29.23 7.01
C ASP A 82 -3.44 -28.92 6.34
N HIS A 83 -3.42 -28.03 5.35
CA HIS A 83 -4.50 -27.95 4.39
C HIS A 83 -3.92 -28.04 2.98
N SER A 84 -3.50 -29.26 2.63
CA SER A 84 -3.57 -29.74 1.25
C SER A 84 -5.04 -29.99 0.90
N MET A 85 -5.52 -29.52 -0.25
CA MET A 85 -6.47 -30.23 -1.14
C MET A 85 -7.14 -29.27 -2.13
N TYR A 86 -6.41 -28.76 -3.13
CA TYR A 86 -7.03 -28.51 -4.45
C TYR A 86 -5.96 -28.49 -5.54
N ASP A 87 -5.86 -29.63 -6.22
CA ASP A 87 -5.49 -29.73 -7.63
C ASP A 87 -6.82 -29.53 -8.40
N GLU A 88 -7.02 -28.38 -9.05
CA GLU A 88 -8.21 -28.15 -9.88
C GLU A 88 -7.82 -28.03 -11.36
N PRO A 89 -8.42 -28.81 -12.28
CA PRO A 89 -7.93 -28.97 -13.64
C PRO A 89 -8.22 -27.79 -14.57
N SER A 90 -7.28 -27.55 -15.48
CA SER A 90 -7.35 -26.72 -16.67
C SER A 90 -8.75 -26.53 -17.28
N GLN A 91 -9.29 -25.31 -17.20
CA GLN A 91 -10.34 -24.85 -18.10
C GLN A 91 -9.76 -23.82 -19.09
N SER A 92 -9.52 -24.31 -20.29
CA SER A 92 -9.16 -23.52 -21.48
C SER A 92 -10.29 -22.55 -21.81
N LEU A 93 -10.14 -21.27 -21.47
CA LEU A 93 -11.03 -20.22 -21.95
C LEU A 93 -10.75 -19.94 -23.44
N PRO A 94 -11.77 -19.89 -24.31
CA PRO A 94 -11.59 -19.51 -25.71
C PRO A 94 -11.16 -18.04 -25.80
N ALA A 95 -10.15 -17.78 -26.64
CA ALA A 95 -9.62 -16.45 -26.86
C ALA A 95 -10.69 -15.47 -27.37
N PRO A 96 -10.75 -14.22 -26.86
CA PRO A 96 -11.57 -13.19 -27.46
C PRO A 96 -11.03 -12.88 -28.86
N SER A 97 -11.89 -12.99 -29.87
CA SER A 97 -11.61 -12.63 -31.25
C SER A 97 -11.20 -11.16 -31.33
N THR A 98 -9.92 -10.91 -31.60
CA THR A 98 -9.42 -9.57 -31.90
C THR A 98 -10.03 -9.08 -33.21
N PRO A 99 -10.69 -7.91 -33.27
CA PRO A 99 -10.99 -7.28 -34.55
C PRO A 99 -9.67 -6.88 -35.22
N GLN A 100 -9.41 -7.50 -36.38
CA GLN A 100 -8.28 -7.20 -37.27
C GLN A 100 -8.30 -5.70 -37.63
N ARG A 101 -7.36 -4.94 -37.07
CA ARG A 101 -7.08 -3.57 -37.47
C ARG A 101 -6.62 -3.57 -38.93
N LYS A 102 -7.55 -3.27 -39.84
CA LYS A 102 -7.32 -3.13 -41.27
C LYS A 102 -6.26 -2.03 -41.48
N ARG A 103 -5.02 -2.41 -41.76
CA ARG A 103 -3.97 -1.48 -42.21
C ARG A 103 -4.41 -0.97 -43.58
N LYS A 104 -4.98 0.24 -43.64
CA LYS A 104 -5.19 0.93 -44.92
C LYS A 104 -3.80 1.33 -45.43
N SER A 105 -3.32 0.60 -46.41
CA SER A 105 -2.11 0.87 -47.17
C SER A 105 -2.29 2.13 -48.02
N ASN A 106 -1.29 3.02 -47.91
CA ASN A 106 -0.76 3.99 -48.88
C ASN A 106 -1.69 4.79 -49.80
N LEU A 107 -1.53 6.12 -49.74
CA LEU A 107 -1.44 6.99 -50.92
C LEU A 107 -0.24 7.94 -50.77
N PRO A 108 0.61 8.11 -51.80
CA PRO A 108 1.73 9.05 -51.80
C PRO A 108 1.33 10.48 -52.18
N ALA A 109 2.27 11.39 -51.92
CA ALA A 109 2.20 12.85 -51.90
C ALA A 109 1.80 13.56 -53.21
N THR A 110 1.30 14.78 -53.06
CA THR A 110 1.58 15.89 -54.00
C THR A 110 1.86 17.19 -53.21
N PRO A 111 2.95 17.92 -53.52
CA PRO A 111 3.10 19.31 -53.13
C PRO A 111 2.59 20.23 -54.26
N SER A 112 1.50 20.94 -54.03
CA SER A 112 1.08 22.05 -54.90
C SER A 112 1.81 23.33 -54.48
N LYS A 113 2.81 23.67 -55.30
CA LYS A 113 3.50 24.95 -55.35
C LYS A 113 2.54 25.98 -55.96
N THR A 114 2.33 27.11 -55.30
CA THR A 114 1.83 28.33 -55.96
C THR A 114 2.58 29.54 -55.40
N LYS A 115 2.85 30.44 -56.33
CA LYS A 115 3.75 31.59 -56.27
C LYS A 115 2.90 32.85 -56.18
#